data_AF-A0A947W711-F1
#
_entry.id   AF-A0A947W711-F1
#
_cell.length_a   1.000
_cell.length_b   1.000
_cell.length_c   1.000
_cell.angle_alpha   90.00
_cell.angle_beta   90.00
_cell.angle_gamma   90.00
#
_symmetry.space_group_name_H-M   'P 1'
#
loop_
_entity.id
_entity.type
_entity.pdbx_description
1 polymer ?
#
loop_
_entity_poly.entity_id
_entity_poly.type
_entity_poly.pdbx_seq_one_letter_code
_entity_poly.pdbx_strand_id
1 'polypeptide(L)'
;MIFKAEYLSYEDIRRKADEFLDFYVPDRQIPIPIEEIAEWDLDFQIIPIPNLQRRLNGIEACMFSNMKEIAVDQNVMENIPK
;
A
#
# COMPACT_ATOMS: atom_id res chain seq x y z
N MET A 1 18.37 -15.31 12.93
CA MET A 1 17.81 -14.28 13.83
C MET A 1 16.30 -14.35 13.68
N ILE A 2 15.53 -14.51 14.75
CA ILE A 2 14.06 -14.54 14.68
C ILE A 2 13.58 -13.09 14.75
N PHE A 3 12.88 -12.63 13.71
CA PHE A 3 12.22 -11.32 13.72
C PHE A 3 11.12 -11.31 14.79
N LYS A 4 11.11 -10.28 15.64
CA LYS A 4 10.05 -10.05 16.63
C LYS A 4 9.53 -8.63 16.44
N ALA A 5 8.31 -8.51 15.94
CA ALA A 5 7.67 -7.21 15.79
C ALA A 5 7.45 -6.56 17.16
N GLU A 6 7.67 -5.25 17.23
CA GLU A 6 7.29 -4.44 18.38
C GLU A 6 5.77 -4.35 18.49
N TYR A 7 5.24 -4.41 19.71
CA TYR A 7 3.82 -4.18 19.94
C TYR A 7 3.59 -2.69 20.16
N LEU A 8 2.83 -2.07 19.25
CA LEU A 8 2.48 -0.65 19.32
C LEU A 8 1.06 -0.47 19.82
N SER A 9 0.84 0.56 20.63
CA SER A 9 -0.52 0.98 20.98
C SER A 9 -1.22 1.59 19.75
N TYR A 10 -2.56 1.67 19.78
CA TYR A 10 -3.29 2.37 18.72
C TYR A 10 -2.91 3.85 18.59
N GLU A 11 -2.55 4.51 19.70
CA GLU A 11 -2.08 5.89 19.69
C GLU A 11 -0.71 6.00 19.01
N ASP A 12 0.20 5.05 19.23
CA ASP A 12 1.48 5.01 18.55
C ASP A 12 1.33 4.74 17.05
N ILE A 13 0.42 3.84 16.65
CA ILE A 13 0.11 3.58 15.24
C ILE A 13 -0.42 4.85 14.59
N ARG A 14 -1.37 5.53 15.23
CA ARG A 14 -1.93 6.79 14.72
C ARG A 14 -0.86 7.86 14.58
N ARG A 15 -0.05 8.08 15.61
CA ARG A 15 1.03 9.06 15.59
C ARG A 15 2.02 8.78 14.46
N LYS A 16 2.42 7.52 14.26
CA LYS A 16 3.31 7.14 13.15
C LYS A 16 2.68 7.37 11.78
N ALA A 17 1.37 7.12 11.64
CA ALA A 17 0.65 7.41 10.41
C ALA A 17 0.56 8.92 10.14
N ASP A 18 0.30 9.73 11.16
CA ASP A 18 0.30 11.19 11.07
C ASP A 18 1.70 11.72 10.70
N GLU A 19 2.76 11.21 11.34
CA GLU A 19 4.16 11.55 11.02
C GLU A 19 4.51 11.18 9.57
N PHE A 20 4.04 10.03 9.07
CA PHE A 20 4.21 9.63 7.68
C PHE A 20 3.53 10.61 6.71
N LEU A 21 2.27 10.98 7.00
CA LEU A 21 1.53 11.93 6.18
C LEU A 21 2.16 13.32 6.20
N ASP A 22 2.59 13.81 7.36
CA ASP A 22 3.21 15.13 7.47
C ASP A 22 4.56 15.21 6.76
N PHE A 23 5.27 14.08 6.63
CA PHE A 23 6.53 14.00 5.90
C PHE A 23 6.33 13.96 4.37
N TYR A 24 5.47 13.06 3.87
CA TYR A 24 5.30 12.85 2.42
C TYR A 24 4.24 13.74 1.78
N VAL A 25 3.22 14.17 2.54
CA VAL A 25 2.08 14.96 2.06
C VAL A 25 1.77 16.10 3.04
N PRO A 26 2.72 17.06 3.21
CA PRO A 26 2.62 18.10 4.24
C PRO A 26 1.41 19.05 4.05
N ASP A 27 0.92 19.20 2.83
CA ASP A 27 -0.28 19.99 2.51
C ASP A 27 -1.59 19.21 2.73
N ARG A 28 -1.50 17.92 3.07
CA ARG A 28 -2.62 16.99 3.28
C ARG A 28 -3.63 17.02 2.14
N GLN A 29 -3.14 17.19 0.90
CA GLN A 29 -3.99 17.17 -0.28
C GLN A 29 -4.76 15.84 -0.42
N ILE A 30 -5.97 15.90 -0.97
CA ILE A 30 -6.81 14.73 -1.23
C ILE A 30 -7.13 14.70 -2.73
N PRO A 31 -6.96 13.55 -3.42
CA PRO A 31 -6.52 12.25 -2.89
C PRO A 31 -5.04 12.23 -2.48
N ILE A 32 -4.71 11.35 -1.52
CA ILE A 32 -3.33 11.07 -1.13
C ILE A 32 -2.65 10.34 -2.30
N PRO A 33 -1.50 10.80 -2.82
CA PRO A 33 -0.80 10.18 -3.93
C PRO A 33 -0.02 8.93 -3.46
N ILE A 34 -0.71 7.94 -2.90
CA ILE A 34 -0.06 6.81 -2.23
C ILE A 34 0.72 5.91 -3.19
N GLU A 35 0.27 5.80 -4.44
CA GLU A 35 0.96 5.05 -5.49
C GLU A 35 2.33 5.66 -5.79
N GLU A 36 2.40 6.98 -5.94
CA GLU A 36 3.66 7.71 -6.17
C GLU A 36 4.61 7.57 -4.97
N ILE A 37 4.10 7.71 -3.74
CA ILE A 37 4.91 7.55 -2.53
C ILE A 37 5.43 6.11 -2.41
N ALA A 38 4.58 5.12 -2.68
CA ALA A 38 4.99 3.72 -2.63
C ALA A 38 6.06 3.40 -3.67
N GLU A 39 5.89 3.83 -4.92
CA GLU A 39 6.83 3.50 -6.01
C GLU A 39 8.13 4.30 -5.95
N TRP A 40 8.05 5.61 -5.73
CA TRP A 40 9.21 6.50 -5.86
C TRP A 40 9.95 6.73 -4.54
N ASP A 41 9.23 6.86 -3.43
CA ASP A 41 9.84 7.20 -2.14
C ASP A 41 10.19 5.98 -1.29
N LEU A 42 9.38 4.91 -1.38
CA LEU A 42 9.56 3.68 -0.60
C LEU A 42 10.16 2.52 -1.41
N ASP A 43 10.38 2.74 -2.71
CA ASP A 43 10.99 1.76 -3.61
C ASP A 43 10.21 0.44 -3.62
N PHE A 44 8.89 0.52 -3.74
CA PHE A 44 8.03 -0.59 -4.11
C PHE A 44 7.78 -0.61 -5.63
N GLN A 45 7.34 -1.75 -6.14
CA GLN A 45 6.80 -1.87 -7.48
C GLN A 45 5.32 -2.25 -7.38
N ILE A 46 4.44 -1.41 -7.95
CA ILE A 46 3.01 -1.72 -8.04
C ILE A 46 2.75 -2.40 -9.38
N ILE A 47 2.26 -3.64 -9.34
CA ILE A 47 2.06 -4.49 -10.52
C ILE A 47 0.55 -4.67 -10.73
N PRO A 48 -0.06 -3.99 -11.71
CA PRO A 48 -1.46 -4.23 -12.04
C PRO A 48 -1.61 -5.60 -12.72
N ILE A 49 -2.48 -6.45 -12.17
CA ILE A 49 -2.78 -7.77 -12.69
C ILE A 49 -4.25 -7.81 -13.15
N PRO A 50 -4.52 -8.05 -14.45
CA PRO A 50 -5.88 -8.15 -14.95
C PRO A 50 -6.66 -9.29 -14.29
N ASN A 51 -7.82 -8.97 -13.71
CA ASN A 51 -8.73 -9.93 -13.07
C ASN A 51 -8.09 -10.72 -11.90
N LEU A 52 -7.14 -10.14 -11.17
CA LEU A 52 -6.51 -10.73 -9.97
C LEU A 52 -7.55 -11.25 -8.98
N GLN A 53 -8.57 -10.45 -8.67
CA GLN A 53 -9.65 -10.84 -7.75
C GLN A 53 -10.33 -12.12 -8.19
N ARG A 54 -10.65 -12.25 -9.48
CA ARG A 54 -11.29 -13.45 -10.02
C ARG A 54 -10.37 -14.66 -9.96
N ARG A 55 -9.06 -14.44 -10.12
CA ARG A 55 -8.04 -15.51 -10.09
C ARG A 55 -7.70 -15.96 -8.67
N LEU A 56 -7.83 -15.07 -7.69
CA LEU A 56 -7.42 -15.29 -6.30
C LEU A 56 -8.60 -15.19 -5.32
N ASN A 57 -9.80 -15.64 -5.72
CA ASN A 57 -10.97 -15.76 -4.84
C ASN A 57 -11.32 -14.48 -4.05
N GLY A 58 -11.28 -13.32 -4.72
CA GLY A 58 -11.66 -12.02 -4.15
C GLY A 58 -10.51 -11.20 -3.57
N ILE A 59 -9.26 -11.66 -3.66
CA ILE A 59 -8.10 -10.87 -3.22
C ILE A 59 -7.87 -9.69 -4.18
N GLU A 60 -7.97 -8.47 -3.66
CA GLU A 60 -7.83 -7.24 -4.45
C GLU A 60 -6.37 -6.82 -4.61
N ALA A 61 -5.50 -7.17 -3.65
CA ALA A 61 -4.07 -6.95 -3.72
C ALA A 61 -3.30 -7.95 -2.84
N CYS A 62 -2.04 -8.22 -3.18
CA CYS A 62 -1.13 -8.99 -2.33
C CYS A 62 0.32 -8.51 -2.49
N MET A 63 1.13 -8.72 -1.44
CA MET A 63 2.56 -8.39 -1.45
C MET A 63 3.39 -9.66 -1.62
N PHE A 64 4.44 -9.58 -2.44
CA PHE A 64 5.37 -10.69 -2.64
C PHE A 64 6.33 -10.83 -1.46
N SER A 65 6.91 -12.03 -1.31
CA SER A 65 7.81 -12.36 -0.19
C SER A 65 9.10 -11.55 -0.13
N ASN A 66 9.48 -10.86 -1.21
CA ASN A 66 10.61 -9.93 -1.23
C ASN A 66 10.29 -8.57 -0.57
N MET A 67 9.03 -8.33 -0.18
CA MET A 67 8.56 -7.10 0.44
C MET A 67 8.85 -5.86 -0.41
N LYS A 68 8.88 -6.03 -1.73
CA LYS A 68 9.20 -4.97 -2.70
C LYS A 68 8.21 -4.88 -3.83
N GLU A 69 7.44 -5.93 -4.09
CA GLU A 69 6.42 -5.95 -5.14
C GLU A 69 5.03 -6.09 -4.52
N ILE A 70 4.07 -5.31 -5.02
CA ILE A 70 2.66 -5.36 -4.65
C ILE A 70 1.85 -5.62 -5.92
N ALA A 71 1.20 -6.77 -6.02
CA ALA A 71 0.23 -7.04 -7.08
C ALA A 71 -1.13 -6.46 -6.68
N VAL A 72 -1.77 -5.74 -7.61
CA VAL A 72 -3.09 -5.14 -7.41
C VAL A 72 -4.00 -5.54 -8.57
N ASP A 73 -5.29 -5.78 -8.33
CA ASP A 73 -6.24 -5.97 -9.43
C ASP A 73 -6.33 -4.71 -10.28
N GLN A 74 -6.06 -4.86 -11.57
CA GLN A 74 -6.04 -3.73 -12.50
C GLN A 74 -7.38 -2.96 -12.53
N ASN A 75 -8.52 -3.66 -12.45
CA ASN A 75 -9.83 -2.98 -12.54
C ASN A 75 -10.09 -2.12 -11.30
N VAL A 76 -9.58 -2.53 -10.12
CA VAL A 76 -9.66 -1.71 -8.90
C VAL A 76 -8.75 -0.49 -9.02
N MET A 77 -7.51 -0.70 -9.45
CA MET A 77 -6.54 0.37 -9.60
C MET A 77 -7.01 1.45 -10.60
N GLU A 78 -7.59 1.02 -11.73
CA GLU A 78 -8.09 1.91 -12.77
C GLU A 78 -9.50 2.48 -12.48
N ASN A 79 -10.09 2.15 -11.32
CA ASN A 79 -11.47 2.49 -10.96
C ASN A 79 -12.50 2.10 -12.03
N ILE A 80 -12.29 0.97 -12.71
CA ILE A 80 -13.23 0.45 -13.70
C ILE A 80 -14.42 -0.15 -12.93
N PRO A 81 -15.67 0.31 -13.18
CA PRO A 81 -16.86 -0.26 -12.54
C PRO A 81 -16.95 -1.78 -12.76
N LYS A 82 -17.21 -2.53 -11.69
CA LYS A 82 -17.36 -4.00 -11.72
C LYS A 82 -18.62 -4.44 -12.47
#